data_AF-A0AA38ZYW4-F1
#
_entry.id   AF-A0AA38ZYW4-F1
#
_cell.length_a   1.000
_cell.length_b   1.000
_cell.length_c   1.000
_cell.angle_alpha   90.00
_cell.angle_beta   90.00
_cell.angle_gamma   90.00
#
_symmetry.space_group_name_H-M   'P 1'
#
loop_
_entity.id
_entity.type
_entity.pdbx_description
1 polymer ?
#
loop_
_entity_poly.entity_id
_entity_poly.type
_entity_poly.pdbx_seq_one_letter_code
_entity_poly.pdbx_strand_id
1 'polypeptide(L)'
;MEVLSVLIRKAVEGGYISGCNIRRGNGPAAIISHLLFADDTIVFCEAKKDYLTYLSWILMWFEAASGLRINLEKSEVIPVGEVEDVAGLAAELGCKAGQLPSVYLGLPLGAPNKSSYMWDGVEERMRGKLALWKRQYISKGGRITLIKSTLASMPLYHLSLFRMPKVVARRLEKLQRDFLWGGGNLERKAHLVKWEAVCMDKEKGGLGLRKLVPVNKALLGKWVWRFAKSKGELWKQVLLAKYGQEDFGWRTKKVNGAFGVGVWKEIMKEADWCWENMVFNVGKGTRIRFWSDPWCGGEVLSHRFFQLFDLAANKNATVGDVWDQNSRFGGWNLRFLRAFNDWEMHLVADLLQVLSSQRVNVEEDSVFWKDSKNGQFGAKKAYSLLISPNGTSFPKKEIWVERVPTKLVFFAWEATWGKALTLDRLQKRGWQLPNRCFLCGCEEENINHLLIHCTVARVLWEMVLGLFGVQWVFPNSVKEVIISWKGSFVGKKRRKIWRSIPLYIFWMVWMERNRLAFRGGGGGGGGGC
;
A
#
# COMPACT_ATOMS: atom_id res chain seq x y z
N MET A 1 -0.88 32.16 -13.54
CA MET A 1 -0.21 30.93 -14.01
C MET A 1 -0.69 30.46 -15.38
N GLU A 2 -2.00 30.41 -15.66
CA GLU A 2 -2.48 30.06 -17.01
C GLU A 2 -1.97 31.02 -18.10
N VAL A 3 -1.92 32.32 -17.81
CA VAL A 3 -1.34 33.34 -18.70
C VAL A 3 0.11 33.02 -19.05
N LEU A 4 0.94 32.67 -18.06
CA LEU A 4 2.33 32.27 -18.28
C LEU A 4 2.41 31.02 -19.17
N SER A 5 1.55 30.02 -18.95
CA SER A 5 1.45 28.83 -19.80
C SER A 5 1.13 29.16 -21.27
N VAL A 6 0.25 30.13 -21.50
CA VAL A 6 -0.12 30.58 -22.86
C VAL A 6 1.04 31.34 -23.50
N LEU A 7 1.73 32.22 -22.77
CA LEU A 7 2.89 32.96 -23.27
C LEU A 7 4.02 32.01 -23.70
N ILE A 8 4.35 31.02 -22.86
CA ILE A 8 5.37 30.01 -23.19
C ILE A 8 4.93 29.18 -24.40
N ARG A 9 3.66 28.78 -24.50
CA ARG A 9 3.16 28.04 -25.67
C ARG A 9 3.31 28.84 -26.96
N LYS A 10 2.91 30.11 -26.96
CA LYS A 10 3.08 31.00 -28.12
C LYS A 10 4.55 31.19 -28.50
N ALA A 11 5.44 31.29 -27.52
CA ALA A 11 6.88 31.38 -27.78
C ALA A 11 7.42 30.11 -28.45
N VAL A 12 6.92 28.93 -28.05
CA VAL A 12 7.28 27.65 -28.66
C VAL A 12 6.71 27.52 -30.07
N GLU A 13 5.45 27.91 -30.29
CA GLU A 13 4.82 27.94 -31.62
C GLU A 13 5.54 28.89 -32.57
N GLY A 14 6.04 30.03 -32.07
CA GLY A 14 6.84 30.99 -32.82
C GLY A 14 8.32 30.62 -32.99
N GLY A 15 8.79 29.49 -32.45
CA GLY A 15 10.17 29.03 -32.56
C GLY A 15 11.19 29.78 -31.66
N TYR A 16 10.72 30.65 -30.76
CA TYR A 16 11.56 31.40 -29.82
C TYR A 16 12.08 30.53 -28.67
N ILE A 17 11.37 29.47 -28.32
CA ILE A 17 11.81 28.49 -27.31
C ILE A 17 11.56 27.09 -27.84
N SER A 18 12.52 26.18 -27.72
CA SER A 18 12.29 24.76 -28.02
C SER A 18 11.88 24.01 -26.75
N GLY A 19 10.85 23.17 -26.83
CA GLY A 19 10.50 22.27 -25.73
C GLY A 19 11.36 21.00 -25.72
N CYS A 20 11.32 20.24 -24.64
CA CYS A 20 11.88 18.89 -24.59
C CYS A 20 11.07 17.95 -25.49
N ASN A 21 11.67 17.48 -26.58
CA ASN A 21 11.06 16.51 -27.48
C ASN A 21 11.35 15.08 -27.01
N ILE A 22 10.29 14.36 -26.63
CA ILE A 22 10.34 12.97 -26.24
C ILE A 22 9.82 12.14 -27.41
N ARG A 23 10.72 11.44 -28.10
CA ARG A 23 10.39 10.52 -29.19
C ARG A 23 11.23 9.26 -29.13
N ARG A 24 10.62 8.10 -29.39
CA ARG A 24 11.32 6.83 -29.61
C ARG A 24 11.11 6.35 -31.04
N GLY A 25 12.17 6.30 -31.84
CA GLY A 25 12.11 5.89 -33.25
C GLY A 25 11.15 6.77 -34.06
N ASN A 26 10.29 6.13 -34.86
CA ASN A 26 9.22 6.78 -35.64
C ASN A 26 7.87 6.85 -34.88
N GLY A 27 7.88 6.67 -33.56
CA GLY A 27 6.68 6.73 -32.73
C GLY A 27 6.15 8.16 -32.53
N PRO A 28 4.98 8.31 -31.88
CA PRO A 28 4.42 9.61 -31.53
C PRO A 28 5.41 10.41 -30.68
N ALA A 29 5.56 11.70 -31.00
CA ALA A 29 6.40 12.62 -30.24
C ALA A 29 5.56 13.37 -29.21
N ALA A 30 6.11 13.56 -28.00
CA ALA A 30 5.54 14.43 -26.99
C ALA A 30 6.51 15.59 -26.74
N ILE A 31 6.06 16.82 -26.98
CA ILE A 31 6.86 18.03 -26.73
C ILE A 31 6.40 18.61 -25.39
N ILE A 32 7.33 18.77 -24.45
CA ILE A 32 7.07 19.40 -23.14
C ILE A 32 7.92 20.66 -23.04
N SER A 33 7.27 21.83 -23.02
CA SER A 33 7.97 23.11 -22.81
C SER A 33 7.95 23.56 -21.35
N HIS A 34 6.91 23.23 -20.58
CA HIS A 34 6.81 23.63 -19.19
C HIS A 34 5.86 22.72 -18.39
N LEU A 35 6.05 22.67 -17.08
CA LEU A 35 5.20 22.01 -16.11
C LEU A 35 4.93 22.99 -14.95
N LEU A 36 3.67 23.12 -14.56
CA LEU A 36 3.22 24.05 -13.52
C LEU A 36 2.55 23.29 -12.39
N PHE A 37 2.93 23.61 -11.16
CA PHE A 37 2.22 23.19 -9.95
C PHE A 37 2.12 24.37 -8.99
N ALA A 38 0.96 25.04 -8.96
CA ALA A 38 0.81 26.32 -8.26
C ALA A 38 1.89 27.33 -8.72
N ASP A 39 2.76 27.79 -7.80
CA ASP A 39 3.90 28.68 -8.05
C ASP A 39 5.16 27.94 -8.53
N ASP A 40 5.32 26.66 -8.18
CA ASP A 40 6.44 25.84 -8.61
C ASP A 40 6.35 25.55 -10.12
N THR A 41 7.30 26.11 -10.88
CA THR A 41 7.33 26.07 -12.35
C THR A 41 8.63 25.48 -12.86
N ILE A 42 8.53 24.49 -13.76
CA ILE A 42 9.68 23.97 -14.51
C ILE A 42 9.49 24.35 -15.97
N VAL A 43 10.51 24.97 -16.58
CA VAL A 43 10.57 25.25 -18.01
C VAL A 43 11.69 24.42 -18.62
N PHE A 44 11.40 23.77 -19.75
CA PHE A 44 12.36 23.02 -20.54
C PHE A 44 12.72 23.83 -21.77
N CYS A 45 14.01 24.02 -21.99
CA CYS A 45 14.57 24.63 -23.20
C CYS A 45 15.90 23.98 -23.56
N GLU A 46 16.31 24.08 -24.84
CA GLU A 46 17.69 23.75 -25.21
C GLU A 46 18.66 24.74 -24.56
N ALA A 47 19.88 24.29 -24.32
CA ALA A 47 20.96 25.08 -23.75
C ALA A 47 21.51 26.10 -24.76
N LYS A 48 20.72 27.11 -25.09
CA LYS A 48 21.07 28.24 -25.94
C LYS A 48 20.79 29.54 -25.19
N LYS A 49 21.74 30.48 -25.26
CA LYS A 49 21.62 31.78 -24.62
C LYS A 49 20.37 32.54 -25.07
N ASP A 50 20.12 32.57 -26.38
CA ASP A 50 18.96 33.25 -26.99
C ASP A 50 17.63 32.77 -26.38
N TYR A 51 17.47 31.46 -26.15
CA TYR A 51 16.25 30.90 -25.55
C TYR A 51 16.02 31.35 -24.11
N LEU A 52 17.09 31.54 -23.34
CA LEU A 52 17.00 32.07 -21.98
C LEU A 52 16.72 33.57 -21.97
N THR A 53 17.25 34.33 -22.94
CA THR A 53 16.89 35.74 -23.13
C THR A 53 15.41 35.89 -23.46
N TYR A 54 14.88 35.10 -24.39
CA TYR A 54 13.44 35.11 -24.71
C TYR A 54 12.58 34.69 -23.50
N LEU A 55 13.03 33.71 -22.72
CA LEU A 55 12.35 33.32 -21.50
C LEU A 55 12.34 34.46 -20.48
N SER A 56 13.47 35.15 -20.29
CA SER A 56 13.58 36.33 -19.43
C SER A 56 12.57 37.42 -19.81
N TRP A 57 12.42 37.69 -21.11
CA TRP A 57 11.39 38.62 -21.59
C TRP A 57 9.98 38.13 -21.27
N ILE A 58 9.65 36.88 -21.56
CA ILE A 58 8.32 36.30 -21.24
C ILE A 58 8.00 36.45 -19.77
N LEU A 59 8.98 36.17 -18.89
CA LEU A 59 8.85 36.30 -17.45
C LEU A 59 8.60 37.76 -17.05
N MET A 60 9.37 38.71 -17.59
CA MET A 60 9.16 40.15 -17.37
C MET A 60 7.76 40.62 -17.82
N TRP A 61 7.32 40.23 -19.02
CA TRP A 61 5.97 40.54 -19.52
C TRP A 61 4.88 39.94 -18.62
N PHE A 62 5.10 38.74 -18.11
CA PHE A 62 4.18 38.10 -17.17
C PHE A 62 4.12 38.86 -15.83
N GLU A 63 5.26 39.28 -15.28
CA GLU A 63 5.29 40.11 -14.06
C GLU A 63 4.52 41.42 -14.26
N ALA A 64 4.77 42.12 -15.37
CA ALA A 64 4.10 43.37 -15.71
C ALA A 64 2.58 43.19 -15.87
N ALA A 65 2.14 42.11 -16.53
CA ALA A 65 0.73 41.85 -16.77
C ALA A 65 -0.03 41.30 -15.56
N SER A 66 0.63 40.55 -14.68
CA SER A 66 -0.02 39.88 -13.55
C SER A 66 0.13 40.60 -12.22
N GLY A 67 1.10 41.53 -12.10
CA GLY A 67 1.50 42.14 -10.84
C GLY A 67 2.25 41.20 -9.88
N LEU A 68 2.56 39.96 -10.31
CA LEU A 68 3.36 39.01 -9.55
C LEU A 68 4.85 39.26 -9.75
N ARG A 69 5.68 38.78 -8.81
CA ARG A 69 7.14 38.78 -8.92
C ARG A 69 7.70 37.36 -8.83
N ILE A 70 8.68 37.09 -9.67
CA ILE A 70 9.42 35.84 -9.75
C ILE A 70 10.55 35.91 -8.72
N ASN A 71 10.67 34.84 -7.94
CA ASN A 71 11.73 34.74 -6.96
C ASN A 71 12.99 34.15 -7.61
N LEU A 72 13.84 35.01 -8.17
CA LEU A 72 15.10 34.60 -8.81
C LEU A 72 16.10 33.99 -7.81
N GLU A 73 16.04 34.33 -6.52
CA GLU A 73 16.90 33.74 -5.48
C GLU A 73 16.62 32.25 -5.23
N LYS A 74 15.37 31.84 -5.42
CA LYS A 74 14.89 30.45 -5.35
C LYS A 74 14.89 29.74 -6.70
N SER A 75 15.04 30.48 -7.79
CA SER A 75 15.07 29.93 -9.14
C SER A 75 16.46 29.42 -9.47
N GLU A 76 16.54 28.32 -10.21
CA GLU A 76 17.81 27.74 -10.64
C GLU A 76 17.72 27.20 -12.07
N VAL A 77 18.83 27.33 -12.82
CA VAL A 77 19.04 26.65 -14.11
C VAL A 77 19.81 25.38 -13.84
N ILE A 78 19.23 24.24 -14.22
CA ILE A 78 19.80 22.91 -14.00
C ILE A 78 20.15 22.30 -15.36
N PRO A 79 21.42 21.95 -15.62
CA PRO A 79 21.82 21.32 -16.86
C PRO A 79 21.34 19.86 -16.91
N VAL A 80 20.88 19.42 -18.09
CA VAL A 80 20.50 18.02 -18.34
C VAL A 80 21.33 17.50 -19.51
N GLY A 81 22.27 16.60 -19.22
CA GLY A 81 23.27 16.14 -20.18
C GLY A 81 24.54 16.98 -20.14
N GLU A 82 25.32 16.95 -21.21
CA GLU A 82 26.52 17.76 -21.36
C GLU A 82 26.12 19.17 -21.84
N VAL A 83 26.33 20.16 -20.97
CA VAL A 83 26.02 21.57 -21.24
C VAL A 83 27.22 22.41 -20.86
N GLU A 84 27.73 23.19 -21.81
CA GLU A 84 28.80 24.15 -21.59
C GLU A 84 28.24 25.45 -20.98
N ASP A 85 29.06 26.13 -20.17
CA ASP A 85 28.76 27.44 -19.57
C ASP A 85 27.39 27.60 -18.89
N VAL A 86 27.04 26.67 -18.01
CA VAL A 86 25.80 26.74 -17.21
C VAL A 86 25.73 28.01 -16.36
N ALA A 87 26.88 28.53 -15.91
CA ALA A 87 26.94 29.76 -15.13
C ALA A 87 26.54 30.99 -15.96
N GLY A 88 27.05 31.12 -17.19
CA GLY A 88 26.64 32.19 -18.10
C GLY A 88 25.15 32.10 -18.49
N LEU A 89 24.65 30.88 -18.71
CA LEU A 89 23.22 30.62 -18.95
C LEU A 89 22.35 31.03 -17.74
N ALA A 90 22.75 30.70 -16.52
CA ALA A 90 22.03 31.10 -15.32
C ALA A 90 22.07 32.63 -15.10
N ALA A 91 23.20 33.28 -15.41
CA ALA A 91 23.36 34.72 -15.32
C ALA A 91 22.43 35.49 -16.27
N GLU A 92 22.16 34.97 -17.47
CA GLU A 92 21.23 35.57 -18.44
C GLU A 92 19.78 35.66 -17.89
N LEU A 93 19.37 34.67 -17.09
CA LEU A 93 18.09 34.67 -16.38
C LEU A 93 18.14 35.38 -15.03
N GLY A 94 19.33 35.74 -14.55
CA GLY A 94 19.54 36.32 -13.22
C GLY A 94 19.31 35.35 -12.06
N CYS A 95 19.49 34.04 -12.28
CA CYS A 95 19.25 33.00 -11.26
C CYS A 95 20.51 32.15 -10.98
N LYS A 96 20.39 31.17 -10.09
CA LYS A 96 21.53 30.33 -9.67
C LYS A 96 21.76 29.15 -10.63
N ALA A 97 23.01 28.76 -10.84
CA ALA A 97 23.32 27.48 -11.47
C ALA A 97 23.12 26.34 -10.47
N GLY A 98 22.18 25.44 -10.77
CA GLY A 98 21.87 24.24 -9.98
C GLY A 98 22.46 22.97 -10.59
N GLN A 99 22.29 21.83 -9.91
CA GLN A 99 22.74 20.52 -10.39
C GLN A 99 21.74 19.42 -10.02
N LEU A 100 21.68 18.36 -10.83
CA LEU A 100 20.98 17.13 -10.46
C LEU A 100 21.86 16.26 -9.55
N PRO A 101 21.30 15.60 -8.53
CA PRO A 101 19.88 15.57 -8.18
C PRO A 101 19.42 16.80 -7.37
N SER A 102 18.25 17.35 -7.70
CA SER A 102 17.60 18.45 -6.98
C SER A 102 16.26 18.03 -6.36
N VAL A 103 15.66 18.84 -5.49
CA VAL A 103 14.36 18.54 -4.86
C VAL A 103 13.25 19.37 -5.50
N TYR A 104 12.24 18.71 -6.04
CA TYR A 104 11.05 19.36 -6.60
C TYR A 104 9.79 18.74 -6.01
N LEU A 105 8.87 19.59 -5.50
CA LEU A 105 7.66 19.17 -4.79
C LEU A 105 7.92 18.17 -3.64
N GLY A 106 9.12 18.20 -3.05
CA GLY A 106 9.53 17.28 -1.99
C GLY A 106 9.94 15.88 -2.47
N LEU A 107 10.26 15.70 -3.76
CA LEU A 107 10.84 14.48 -4.33
C LEU A 107 12.19 14.79 -4.99
N PRO A 108 13.13 13.83 -4.97
CA PRO A 108 14.39 13.97 -5.66
C PRO A 108 14.20 13.81 -7.18
N LEU A 109 14.53 14.85 -7.94
CA LEU A 109 14.67 14.82 -9.40
C LEU A 109 16.09 14.37 -9.77
N GLY A 110 16.22 13.57 -10.83
CA GLY A 110 17.53 13.12 -11.35
C GLY A 110 18.24 12.07 -10.49
N ALA A 111 17.77 11.75 -9.29
CA ALA A 111 18.37 10.71 -8.46
C ALA A 111 18.17 9.30 -9.08
N PRO A 112 19.14 8.37 -8.92
CA PRO A 112 18.99 7.01 -9.38
C PRO A 112 17.81 6.31 -8.68
N ASN A 113 16.85 5.82 -9.45
CA ASN A 113 15.58 5.28 -8.95
C ASN A 113 15.69 4.10 -7.95
N LYS A 114 16.88 3.51 -7.81
CA LYS A 114 17.17 2.39 -6.89
C LYS A 114 17.95 2.80 -5.65
N SER A 115 18.40 4.04 -5.57
CA SER A 115 19.31 4.44 -4.50
C SER A 115 18.58 4.49 -3.15
N SER A 116 19.28 4.07 -2.09
CA SER A 116 18.71 4.09 -0.74
C SER A 116 18.66 5.52 -0.18
N TYR A 117 19.58 6.39 -0.61
CA TYR A 117 19.71 7.75 -0.06
C TYR A 117 18.51 8.66 -0.37
N MET A 118 17.76 8.39 -1.44
CA MET A 118 16.48 9.09 -1.72
C MET A 118 15.46 8.96 -0.57
N TRP A 119 15.63 7.96 0.30
CA TRP A 119 14.73 7.71 1.42
C TRP A 119 15.25 8.25 2.75
N ASP A 120 16.48 8.76 2.79
CA ASP A 120 17.11 9.20 4.04
C ASP A 120 16.37 10.43 4.61
N GLY A 121 15.94 11.38 3.78
CA GLY A 121 15.08 12.50 4.23
C GLY A 121 13.70 12.06 4.75
N VAL A 122 13.17 10.91 4.31
CA VAL A 122 11.95 10.31 4.91
C VAL A 122 12.29 9.72 6.28
N GLU A 123 13.41 9.01 6.38
CA GLU A 123 13.90 8.43 7.62
C GLU A 123 14.18 9.49 8.68
N GLU A 124 14.86 10.58 8.32
CA GLU A 124 15.15 11.73 9.19
C GLU A 124 13.87 12.37 9.72
N ARG A 125 12.86 12.60 8.87
CA ARG A 125 11.56 13.13 9.31
C ARG A 125 10.85 12.19 10.29
N MET A 126 10.93 10.88 10.07
CA MET A 126 10.39 9.89 11.01
C MET A 126 11.16 9.94 12.34
N ARG A 127 12.50 10.00 12.31
CA ARG A 127 13.35 10.12 13.50
C ARG A 127 13.07 11.42 14.27
N GLY A 128 12.92 12.54 13.57
CA GLY A 128 12.58 13.84 14.15
C GLY A 128 11.25 13.80 14.90
N LYS A 129 10.19 13.20 14.32
CA LYS A 129 8.92 13.02 15.06
C LYS A 129 9.06 12.07 16.24
N LEU A 130 9.80 10.98 16.09
CA LEU A 130 10.05 10.03 17.17
C LEU A 130 10.83 10.67 18.34
N ALA A 131 11.74 11.60 18.07
CA ALA A 131 12.50 12.33 19.09
C ALA A 131 11.60 13.27 19.90
N LEU A 132 10.62 13.91 19.25
CA LEU A 132 9.63 14.76 19.93
C LEU A 132 8.69 13.95 20.84
N TRP A 133 8.42 12.69 20.48
CA TRP A 133 7.54 11.83 21.25
C TRP A 133 8.30 11.12 22.37
N LYS A 134 8.21 11.70 23.57
CA LYS A 134 8.70 11.05 24.80
C LYS A 134 7.98 9.72 25.01
N ARG A 135 8.64 8.62 24.63
CA ARG A 135 8.10 7.25 24.62
C ARG A 135 7.47 6.86 25.97
N GLN A 136 8.05 7.33 27.06
CA GLN A 136 7.62 7.02 28.43
C GLN A 136 6.21 7.50 28.80
N TYR A 137 5.68 8.54 28.13
CA TYR A 137 4.38 9.11 28.46
C TYR A 137 3.25 8.65 27.51
N ILE A 138 3.55 7.80 26.53
CA ILE A 138 2.59 7.38 25.51
C ILE A 138 2.26 5.91 25.68
N SER A 139 0.98 5.62 25.94
CA SER A 139 0.47 4.24 26.01
C SER A 139 0.70 3.49 24.69
N LYS A 140 0.82 2.15 24.74
CA LYS A 140 0.95 1.31 23.54
C LYS A 140 -0.15 1.59 22.49
N GLY A 141 -1.37 1.85 22.95
CA GLY A 141 -2.49 2.27 22.10
C GLY A 141 -2.25 3.61 21.40
N GLY A 142 -1.80 4.63 22.14
CA GLY A 142 -1.43 5.93 21.58
C GLY A 142 -0.30 5.82 20.55
N ARG A 143 0.71 4.96 20.83
CA ARG A 143 1.81 4.71 19.89
C ARG A 143 1.32 4.07 18.59
N ILE A 144 0.40 3.10 18.65
CA ILE A 144 -0.23 2.55 17.43
C ILE A 144 -0.91 3.65 16.63
N THR A 145 -1.68 4.52 17.28
CA THR A 145 -2.38 5.63 16.62
C THR A 145 -1.38 6.55 15.91
N LEU A 146 -0.31 6.98 16.59
CA LEU A 146 0.74 7.83 16.00
C LEU A 146 1.48 7.16 14.85
N ILE A 147 1.76 5.86 14.94
CA ILE A 147 2.34 5.11 13.83
C ILE A 147 1.40 5.17 12.61
N LYS A 148 0.10 4.94 12.81
CA LYS A 148 -0.88 4.89 11.71
C LYS A 148 -1.17 6.26 11.10
N SER A 149 -1.31 7.30 11.90
CA SER A 149 -1.71 8.63 11.42
C SER A 149 -0.52 9.43 10.89
N THR A 150 0.64 9.30 11.52
CA THR A 150 1.80 10.18 11.26
C THR A 150 2.95 9.43 10.60
N LEU A 151 3.48 8.37 11.22
CA LEU A 151 4.67 7.71 10.65
C LEU A 151 4.38 6.98 9.33
N ALA A 152 3.21 6.37 9.22
CA ALA A 152 2.81 5.65 8.00
C ALA A 152 2.43 6.59 6.86
N SER A 153 2.13 7.87 7.11
CA SER A 153 1.78 8.86 6.08
C SER A 153 3.00 9.53 5.46
N MET A 154 4.09 9.73 6.24
CA MET A 154 5.34 10.33 5.76
C MET A 154 5.93 9.70 4.50
N PRO A 155 6.08 8.36 4.39
CA PRO A 155 6.66 7.76 3.19
C PRO A 155 5.66 7.67 2.02
N LEU A 156 4.36 7.96 2.20
CA LEU A 156 3.34 7.64 1.20
C LEU A 156 3.58 8.30 -0.16
N TYR A 157 4.06 9.54 -0.16
CA TYR A 157 4.31 10.26 -1.41
C TYR A 157 5.42 9.59 -2.22
N HIS A 158 6.54 9.24 -1.56
CA HIS A 158 7.65 8.51 -2.19
C HIS A 158 7.23 7.08 -2.57
N LEU A 159 6.49 6.37 -1.69
CA LEU A 159 5.97 5.02 -1.93
C LEU A 159 5.01 4.97 -3.12
N SER A 160 4.38 6.09 -3.48
CA SER A 160 3.47 6.13 -4.61
C SER A 160 4.18 6.18 -5.96
N LEU A 161 5.46 6.55 -6.01
CA LEU A 161 6.21 6.75 -7.25
C LEU A 161 7.40 5.80 -7.37
N PHE A 162 8.14 5.60 -6.29
CA PHE A 162 9.39 4.86 -6.31
C PHE A 162 9.22 3.47 -5.71
N ARG A 163 9.86 2.48 -6.34
CA ARG A 163 9.95 1.13 -5.79
C ARG A 163 10.90 1.12 -4.61
N MET A 164 10.38 0.84 -3.42
CA MET A 164 11.12 0.89 -2.18
C MET A 164 12.12 -0.28 -2.09
N PRO A 165 13.41 -0.02 -1.86
CA PRO A 165 14.37 -1.08 -1.55
C PRO A 165 14.00 -1.79 -0.25
N LYS A 166 14.09 -3.13 -0.24
CA LYS A 166 13.75 -3.95 0.94
C LYS A 166 14.57 -3.55 2.19
N VAL A 167 15.80 -3.10 2.02
CA VAL A 167 16.66 -2.63 3.13
C VAL A 167 16.07 -1.38 3.78
N VAL A 168 15.66 -0.39 2.99
CA VAL A 168 15.00 0.83 3.49
C VAL A 168 13.70 0.48 4.21
N ALA A 169 12.87 -0.40 3.64
CA ALA A 169 11.64 -0.86 4.28
C ALA A 169 11.92 -1.45 5.67
N ARG A 170 12.94 -2.30 5.80
CA ARG A 170 13.35 -2.86 7.10
C ARG A 170 13.83 -1.78 8.08
N ARG A 171 14.57 -0.77 7.63
CA ARG A 171 15.02 0.36 8.49
C ARG A 171 13.82 1.14 9.04
N LEU A 172 12.87 1.53 8.18
CA LEU A 172 11.69 2.30 8.59
C LEU A 172 10.73 1.47 9.46
N GLU A 173 10.52 0.19 9.13
CA GLU A 173 9.71 -0.71 9.96
C GLU A 173 10.38 -1.02 11.31
N LYS A 174 11.72 -1.01 11.37
CA LYS A 174 12.47 -1.10 12.63
C LYS A 174 12.16 0.11 13.51
N LEU A 175 12.18 1.34 12.97
CA LEU A 175 11.79 2.54 13.72
C LEU A 175 10.37 2.45 14.29
N GLN A 176 9.40 1.99 13.50
CA GLN A 176 8.02 1.81 13.95
C GLN A 176 7.90 0.75 15.06
N ARG A 177 8.64 -0.36 14.91
CA ARG A 177 8.68 -1.48 15.87
C ARG A 177 9.32 -1.08 17.19
N ASP A 178 10.48 -0.43 17.12
CA ASP A 178 11.22 0.05 18.29
C ASP A 178 10.41 1.12 19.03
N PHE A 179 9.66 1.96 18.31
CA PHE A 179 8.73 2.90 18.93
C PHE A 179 7.55 2.18 19.60
N LEU A 180 6.92 1.21 18.92
CA LEU A 180 5.78 0.47 19.46
C LEU A 180 6.16 -0.25 20.77
N TRP A 181 7.26 -0.99 20.76
CA TRP A 181 7.65 -1.86 21.86
C TRP A 181 8.57 -1.19 22.89
N GLY A 182 9.40 -0.23 22.49
CA GLY A 182 10.47 0.33 23.32
C GLY A 182 10.02 1.02 24.62
N GLY A 183 10.88 1.02 25.63
CA GLY A 183 10.68 1.75 26.89
C GLY A 183 11.21 3.19 26.84
N GLY A 184 11.40 3.81 28.01
CA GLY A 184 12.17 5.05 28.16
C GLY A 184 13.65 4.86 27.76
N ASN A 185 14.46 5.92 27.88
CA ASN A 185 15.82 6.01 27.30
C ASN A 185 16.83 4.90 27.69
N LEU A 186 16.52 4.05 28.67
CA LEU A 186 17.42 3.00 29.18
C LEU A 186 16.86 1.57 29.13
N GLU A 187 15.59 1.38 28.74
CA GLU A 187 14.94 0.05 28.77
C GLU A 187 14.76 -0.52 27.35
N ARG A 188 15.60 -1.51 27.00
CA ARG A 188 15.34 -2.39 25.84
C ARG A 188 14.18 -3.33 26.18
N LYS A 189 12.94 -2.90 25.92
CA LYS A 189 11.77 -3.78 26.03
C LYS A 189 11.73 -4.79 24.90
N ALA A 190 11.45 -6.04 25.24
CA ALA A 190 11.46 -7.13 24.28
C ALA A 190 10.27 -7.08 23.32
N HIS A 191 10.49 -7.41 22.06
CA HIS A 191 9.42 -7.55 21.06
C HIS A 191 8.64 -8.83 21.32
N LEU A 192 7.42 -8.70 21.86
CA LEU A 192 6.63 -9.84 22.35
C LEU A 192 5.95 -10.60 21.20
N VAL A 193 5.34 -9.87 20.27
CA VAL A 193 4.62 -10.43 19.12
C VAL A 193 5.42 -10.17 17.85
N LYS A 194 5.51 -11.17 16.97
CA LYS A 194 6.19 -11.05 15.66
C LYS A 194 5.58 -9.89 14.86
N TRP A 195 6.41 -9.11 14.18
CA TRP A 195 5.97 -7.92 13.44
C TRP A 195 4.96 -8.28 12.34
N GLU A 196 5.13 -9.45 11.73
CA GLU A 196 4.22 -10.02 10.76
C GLU A 196 2.79 -10.11 11.31
N ALA A 197 2.63 -10.62 12.53
CA ALA A 197 1.34 -10.74 13.20
C ALA A 197 0.79 -9.36 13.63
N VAL A 198 1.65 -8.45 14.11
CA VAL A 198 1.28 -7.07 14.43
C VAL A 198 0.68 -6.34 13.21
N CYS A 199 1.23 -6.59 12.02
CA CYS A 199 0.77 -5.97 10.78
C CYS A 199 -0.51 -6.58 10.18
N MET A 200 -1.02 -7.68 10.74
CA MET A 200 -2.29 -8.25 10.29
C MET A 200 -3.49 -7.36 10.69
N ASP A 201 -4.63 -7.58 10.05
CA ASP A 201 -5.89 -6.97 10.48
C ASP A 201 -6.29 -7.43 11.88
N LYS A 202 -7.05 -6.59 12.59
CA LYS A 202 -7.59 -6.94 13.92
C LYS A 202 -8.45 -8.21 13.92
N GLU A 203 -9.15 -8.48 12.83
CA GLU A 203 -9.95 -9.71 12.65
C GLU A 203 -9.09 -10.99 12.65
N LYS A 204 -7.79 -10.84 12.37
CA LYS A 204 -6.82 -11.94 12.30
C LYS A 204 -5.79 -11.86 13.44
N GLY A 205 -6.07 -11.04 14.44
CA GLY A 205 -5.23 -10.88 15.61
C GLY A 205 -4.06 -9.92 15.47
N GLY A 206 -4.00 -9.11 14.42
CA GLY A 206 -3.01 -8.03 14.36
C GLY A 206 -3.49 -6.72 14.97
N LEU A 207 -2.64 -5.70 14.89
CA LEU A 207 -2.92 -4.34 15.32
C LEU A 207 -3.33 -3.44 14.15
N GLY A 208 -3.31 -3.97 12.91
CA GLY A 208 -3.62 -3.24 11.69
C GLY A 208 -2.56 -2.21 11.31
N LEU A 209 -1.31 -2.40 11.73
CA LEU A 209 -0.15 -1.67 11.18
C LEU A 209 0.14 -2.18 9.77
N ARG A 210 0.74 -1.36 8.91
CA ARG A 210 0.98 -1.75 7.52
C ARG A 210 2.44 -2.05 7.25
N LYS A 211 2.71 -3.15 6.55
CA LYS A 211 4.03 -3.41 5.99
C LYS A 211 4.27 -2.49 4.80
N LEU A 212 5.46 -1.89 4.73
CA LEU A 212 5.76 -0.87 3.72
C LEU A 212 5.89 -1.47 2.32
N VAL A 213 6.46 -2.68 2.18
CA VAL A 213 6.65 -3.33 0.87
C VAL A 213 5.30 -3.64 0.19
N PRO A 214 4.31 -4.29 0.83
CA PRO A 214 3.00 -4.46 0.22
C PRO A 214 2.25 -3.15 -0.02
N VAL A 215 2.41 -2.13 0.84
CA VAL A 215 1.84 -0.79 0.58
C VAL A 215 2.46 -0.18 -0.67
N ASN A 216 3.78 -0.23 -0.82
CA ASN A 216 4.48 0.24 -2.01
C ASN A 216 3.94 -0.46 -3.25
N LYS A 217 3.92 -1.79 -3.25
CA LYS A 217 3.42 -2.60 -4.36
C LYS A 217 1.98 -2.22 -4.75
N ALA A 218 1.08 -2.09 -3.77
CA ALA A 218 -0.29 -1.64 -4.02
C ALA A 218 -0.37 -0.22 -4.59
N LEU A 219 0.45 0.72 -4.12
CA LEU A 219 0.47 2.09 -4.63
C LEU A 219 1.05 2.19 -6.04
N LEU A 220 2.11 1.43 -6.35
CA LEU A 220 2.65 1.35 -7.72
C LEU A 220 1.63 0.71 -8.68
N GLY A 221 0.91 -0.32 -8.23
CA GLY A 221 -0.19 -0.93 -8.99
C GLY A 221 -1.30 0.07 -9.36
N LYS A 222 -1.53 1.10 -8.54
CA LYS A 222 -2.47 2.19 -8.86
C LYS A 222 -2.08 2.90 -10.15
N TRP A 223 -0.80 3.07 -10.44
CA TRP A 223 -0.35 3.70 -11.69
C TRP A 223 -0.57 2.82 -12.91
N VAL A 224 -0.40 1.50 -12.76
CA VAL A 224 -0.74 0.53 -13.81
C VAL A 224 -2.24 0.60 -14.13
N TRP A 225 -3.08 0.60 -13.09
CA TRP A 225 -4.52 0.81 -13.24
C TRP A 225 -4.86 2.15 -13.91
N ARG A 226 -4.24 3.24 -13.47
CA ARG A 226 -4.45 4.57 -14.07
C ARG A 226 -4.03 4.60 -15.53
N PHE A 227 -2.97 3.89 -15.92
CA PHE A 227 -2.52 3.82 -17.30
C PHE A 227 -3.55 3.10 -18.19
N ALA A 228 -4.13 2.00 -17.69
CA ALA A 228 -5.19 1.29 -18.40
C ALA A 228 -6.44 2.17 -18.60
N LYS A 229 -6.83 2.92 -17.56
CA LYS A 229 -8.06 3.74 -17.54
C LYS A 229 -7.92 5.11 -18.22
N SER A 230 -6.72 5.70 -18.25
CA SER A 230 -6.46 7.05 -18.74
C SER A 230 -6.84 7.23 -20.22
N LYS A 231 -7.41 8.37 -20.58
CA LYS A 231 -7.92 8.65 -21.93
C LYS A 231 -7.08 9.66 -22.73
N GLY A 232 -6.10 10.32 -22.11
CA GLY A 232 -5.25 11.27 -22.84
C GLY A 232 -4.37 12.17 -21.98
N GLU A 233 -4.21 11.88 -20.70
CA GLU A 233 -3.42 12.72 -19.80
C GLU A 233 -1.95 12.81 -20.24
N LEU A 234 -1.34 13.99 -20.06
CA LEU A 234 0.02 14.29 -20.52
C LEU A 234 1.05 13.23 -20.10
N TRP A 235 1.02 12.79 -18.84
CA TRP A 235 1.95 11.77 -18.34
C TRP A 235 1.81 10.44 -19.11
N LYS A 236 0.60 10.06 -19.54
CA LYS A 236 0.36 8.86 -20.35
C LYS A 236 0.96 9.07 -21.75
N GLN A 237 0.72 10.21 -22.38
CA GLN A 237 1.26 10.55 -23.70
C GLN A 237 2.80 10.50 -23.70
N VAL A 238 3.44 11.04 -22.66
CA VAL A 238 4.89 10.98 -22.47
C VAL A 238 5.39 9.53 -22.34
N LEU A 239 4.68 8.69 -21.59
CA LEU A 239 5.02 7.26 -21.50
C LEU A 239 4.83 6.52 -22.82
N LEU A 240 3.79 6.85 -23.58
CA LEU A 240 3.54 6.28 -24.91
C LEU A 240 4.64 6.69 -25.90
N ALA A 241 5.02 7.96 -25.92
CA ALA A 241 6.09 8.47 -26.76
C ALA A 241 7.46 7.84 -26.41
N LYS A 242 7.71 7.65 -25.11
CA LYS A 242 8.99 7.09 -24.60
C LYS A 242 9.08 5.58 -24.72
N TYR A 243 8.04 4.83 -24.38
CA TYR A 243 8.09 3.37 -24.26
C TYR A 243 7.36 2.66 -25.41
N GLY A 244 6.42 3.32 -26.09
CA GLY A 244 5.50 2.70 -27.02
C GLY A 244 4.39 1.92 -26.31
N GLN A 245 3.49 1.34 -27.09
CA GLN A 245 2.30 0.63 -26.61
C GLN A 245 2.25 -0.82 -27.10
N GLU A 246 1.65 -1.68 -26.30
CA GLU A 246 1.45 -3.12 -26.52
C GLU A 246 0.05 -3.53 -26.01
N ASP A 247 -0.35 -4.79 -26.28
CA ASP A 247 -1.64 -5.37 -25.86
C ASP A 247 -2.83 -4.45 -26.18
N PHE A 248 -2.96 -4.05 -27.45
CA PHE A 248 -4.03 -3.17 -27.96
C PHE A 248 -4.26 -1.91 -27.11
N GLY A 249 -3.20 -1.41 -26.53
CA GLY A 249 -3.22 -0.15 -25.84
C GLY A 249 -3.28 -0.20 -24.33
N TRP A 250 -3.46 -1.39 -23.74
CA TRP A 250 -3.53 -1.54 -22.28
C TRP A 250 -2.18 -1.40 -21.61
N ARG A 251 -1.08 -1.71 -22.31
CA ARG A 251 0.26 -1.77 -21.72
C ARG A 251 1.26 -0.94 -22.51
N THR A 252 2.31 -0.49 -21.83
CA THR A 252 3.52 -0.03 -22.50
C THR A 252 4.37 -1.23 -22.92
N LYS A 253 5.13 -1.11 -24.01
CA LYS A 253 6.05 -2.18 -24.44
C LYS A 253 7.05 -2.55 -23.35
N LYS A 254 7.47 -3.83 -23.30
CA LYS A 254 8.55 -4.26 -22.40
C LYS A 254 9.84 -3.48 -22.66
N VAL A 255 10.45 -2.99 -21.58
CA VAL A 255 11.64 -2.11 -21.65
C VAL A 255 12.91 -2.96 -21.69
N ASN A 256 13.28 -3.44 -22.89
CA ASN A 256 14.42 -4.35 -23.09
C ASN A 256 15.78 -3.64 -23.31
N GLY A 257 15.81 -2.29 -23.38
CA GLY A 257 17.04 -1.53 -23.62
C GLY A 257 17.78 -1.04 -22.34
N ALA A 258 19.06 -0.71 -22.52
CA ALA A 258 19.90 0.01 -21.55
C ALA A 258 19.47 1.48 -21.37
N PHE A 259 18.83 2.07 -22.39
CA PHE A 259 18.17 3.37 -22.29
C PHE A 259 17.02 3.30 -21.26
N GLY A 260 17.27 3.83 -20.06
CA GLY A 260 16.24 4.16 -19.08
C GLY A 260 16.13 3.22 -17.90
N VAL A 261 16.97 3.43 -16.88
CA VAL A 261 16.63 3.12 -15.48
C VAL A 261 15.57 4.12 -15.02
N GLY A 262 14.35 4.05 -15.56
CA GLY A 262 13.28 5.01 -15.30
C GLY A 262 12.29 4.55 -14.22
N VAL A 263 11.62 5.50 -13.57
CA VAL A 263 10.57 5.25 -12.55
C VAL A 263 9.51 4.29 -13.08
N TRP A 264 9.03 4.53 -14.31
CA TRP A 264 8.02 3.68 -14.95
C TRP A 264 8.49 2.22 -15.14
N LYS A 265 9.77 2.02 -15.48
CA LYS A 265 10.34 0.67 -15.63
C LYS A 265 10.31 -0.09 -14.31
N GLU A 266 10.56 0.57 -13.18
CA GLU A 266 10.45 -0.05 -11.86
C GLU A 266 8.99 -0.29 -11.44
N ILE A 267 8.04 0.58 -11.82
CA ILE A 267 6.60 0.34 -11.62
C ILE A 267 6.15 -0.91 -12.40
N MET A 268 6.58 -1.05 -13.65
CA MET A 268 6.18 -2.15 -14.51
C MET A 268 6.68 -3.52 -14.03
N LYS A 269 7.71 -3.59 -13.19
CA LYS A 269 8.13 -4.84 -12.52
C LYS A 269 7.11 -5.36 -11.51
N GLU A 270 6.21 -4.51 -11.04
CA GLU A 270 5.13 -4.85 -10.13
C GLU A 270 3.77 -4.76 -10.85
N ALA A 271 3.72 -4.96 -12.17
CA ALA A 271 2.48 -4.86 -12.94
C ALA A 271 1.71 -6.17 -13.06
N ASP A 272 2.37 -7.33 -13.07
CA ASP A 272 1.75 -8.62 -13.38
C ASP A 272 0.58 -8.96 -12.45
N TRP A 273 0.81 -8.90 -11.12
CA TRP A 273 -0.27 -9.11 -10.14
C TRP A 273 -1.42 -8.12 -10.31
N CYS A 274 -1.15 -6.90 -10.80
CA CYS A 274 -2.18 -5.90 -11.02
C CYS A 274 -3.06 -6.32 -12.19
N TRP A 275 -2.46 -6.80 -13.28
CA TRP A 275 -3.16 -7.30 -14.46
C TRP A 275 -3.99 -8.55 -14.19
N GLU A 276 -3.48 -9.48 -13.37
CA GLU A 276 -4.22 -10.68 -12.94
C GLU A 276 -5.54 -10.34 -12.22
N ASN A 277 -5.61 -9.16 -11.62
CA ASN A 277 -6.76 -8.65 -10.87
C ASN A 277 -7.63 -7.66 -11.66
N MET A 278 -7.31 -7.42 -12.93
CA MET A 278 -8.13 -6.64 -13.85
C MET A 278 -9.02 -7.54 -14.71
N VAL A 279 -10.22 -7.05 -15.01
CA VAL A 279 -11.20 -7.66 -15.93
C VAL A 279 -11.59 -6.59 -16.93
N PHE A 280 -11.82 -6.97 -18.17
CA PHE A 280 -12.21 -6.05 -19.22
C PHE A 280 -13.72 -6.11 -19.45
N ASN A 281 -14.32 -4.98 -19.76
CA ASN A 281 -15.71 -4.90 -20.18
C ASN A 281 -15.74 -4.48 -21.64
N VAL A 282 -16.48 -5.25 -22.43
CA VAL A 282 -16.54 -5.09 -23.87
C VAL A 282 -17.36 -3.85 -24.22
N GLY A 283 -16.69 -2.94 -24.91
CA GLY A 283 -17.28 -1.81 -25.60
C GLY A 283 -17.40 -2.14 -27.09
N LYS A 284 -16.65 -1.41 -27.92
CA LYS A 284 -16.39 -1.69 -29.35
C LYS A 284 -15.62 -2.98 -29.60
N GLY A 285 -14.96 -3.54 -28.58
CA GLY A 285 -14.20 -4.78 -28.67
C GLY A 285 -12.88 -4.69 -29.44
N THR A 286 -12.38 -3.48 -29.74
CA THR A 286 -11.16 -3.27 -30.54
C THR A 286 -9.87 -3.45 -29.75
N ARG A 287 -9.95 -3.43 -28.41
CA ARG A 287 -8.80 -3.50 -27.52
C ARG A 287 -8.74 -4.78 -26.70
N ILE A 288 -9.73 -5.65 -26.81
CA ILE A 288 -9.84 -6.86 -25.99
C ILE A 288 -9.64 -8.07 -26.89
N ARG A 289 -8.67 -8.94 -26.58
CA ARG A 289 -8.50 -10.23 -27.25
C ARG A 289 -9.60 -11.19 -26.80
N PHE A 290 -10.27 -11.80 -27.75
CA PHE A 290 -11.38 -12.70 -27.49
C PHE A 290 -10.97 -13.87 -26.59
N TRP A 291 -9.88 -14.57 -26.93
CA TRP A 291 -9.47 -15.78 -26.20
C TRP A 291 -8.61 -15.55 -24.97
N SER A 292 -7.75 -14.53 -24.98
CA SER A 292 -6.63 -14.39 -24.03
C SER A 292 -6.87 -13.38 -22.91
N ASP A 293 -7.83 -12.46 -23.06
CA ASP A 293 -8.11 -11.46 -22.04
C ASP A 293 -9.33 -11.88 -21.17
N PRO A 294 -9.33 -11.59 -19.85
CA PRO A 294 -10.45 -11.91 -18.98
C PRO A 294 -11.55 -10.84 -19.14
N TRP A 295 -12.49 -11.08 -20.05
CA TRP A 295 -13.62 -10.16 -20.31
C TRP A 295 -15.00 -10.81 -20.14
N CYS A 296 -15.07 -12.14 -20.22
CA CYS A 296 -16.33 -12.88 -20.13
C CYS A 296 -16.41 -13.61 -18.78
N GLY A 297 -17.15 -13.05 -17.82
CA GLY A 297 -17.29 -13.64 -16.48
C GLY A 297 -16.03 -13.57 -15.59
N GLY A 298 -15.01 -12.79 -15.99
CA GLY A 298 -13.78 -12.59 -15.22
C GLY A 298 -12.71 -13.68 -15.36
N GLU A 299 -12.98 -14.69 -16.20
CA GLU A 299 -12.06 -15.76 -16.57
C GLU A 299 -11.57 -15.61 -18.02
N VAL A 300 -10.43 -16.22 -18.32
CA VAL A 300 -9.85 -16.24 -19.67
C VAL A 300 -10.47 -17.40 -20.45
N LEU A 301 -11.08 -17.12 -21.61
CA LEU A 301 -11.79 -18.13 -22.39
C LEU A 301 -10.87 -19.27 -22.85
N SER A 302 -9.60 -19.00 -23.16
CA SER A 302 -8.64 -20.05 -23.54
C SER A 302 -8.32 -21.03 -22.40
N HIS A 303 -8.42 -20.62 -21.14
CA HIS A 303 -8.22 -21.53 -20.00
C HIS A 303 -9.46 -22.41 -19.78
N ARG A 304 -10.66 -21.83 -19.91
CA ARG A 304 -11.92 -22.56 -19.73
C ARG A 304 -12.23 -23.50 -20.90
N PHE A 305 -11.94 -23.06 -22.12
CA PHE A 305 -12.25 -23.77 -23.37
C PHE A 305 -10.98 -24.09 -24.16
N PHE A 306 -9.99 -24.71 -23.51
CA PHE A 306 -8.66 -24.96 -24.11
C PHE A 306 -8.73 -25.75 -25.42
N GLN A 307 -9.61 -26.76 -25.50
CA GLN A 307 -9.77 -27.58 -26.71
C GLN A 307 -10.31 -26.76 -27.89
N LEU A 308 -11.26 -25.85 -27.63
CA LEU A 308 -11.80 -24.96 -28.67
C LEU A 308 -10.77 -23.90 -29.07
N PHE A 309 -9.99 -23.41 -28.11
CA PHE A 309 -8.89 -22.48 -28.39
C PHE A 309 -7.83 -23.10 -29.29
N ASP A 310 -7.52 -24.38 -29.12
CA ASP A 310 -6.57 -25.08 -29.98
C ASP A 310 -7.04 -25.18 -31.43
N LEU A 311 -8.35 -25.34 -31.63
CA LEU A 311 -9.00 -25.38 -32.93
C LEU A 311 -9.32 -23.99 -33.52
N ALA A 312 -9.13 -22.90 -32.77
CA ALA A 312 -9.47 -21.56 -33.22
C ALA A 312 -8.56 -21.12 -34.37
N ALA A 313 -9.15 -20.70 -35.49
CA ALA A 313 -8.40 -20.25 -36.66
C ALA A 313 -7.65 -18.93 -36.40
N ASN A 314 -8.20 -18.06 -35.55
CA ASN A 314 -7.54 -16.83 -35.12
C ASN A 314 -7.49 -16.73 -33.59
N LYS A 315 -6.36 -17.14 -33.01
CA LYS A 315 -6.12 -17.11 -31.56
C LYS A 315 -5.92 -15.69 -31.00
N ASN A 316 -5.56 -14.73 -31.86
CA ASN A 316 -5.25 -13.34 -31.48
C ASN A 316 -6.35 -12.34 -31.88
N ALA A 317 -7.52 -12.83 -32.35
CA ALA A 317 -8.64 -11.99 -32.74
C ALA A 317 -9.12 -11.11 -31.58
N THR A 318 -9.53 -9.89 -31.89
CA THR A 318 -10.22 -9.03 -30.94
C THR A 318 -11.70 -9.42 -30.83
N VAL A 319 -12.37 -9.00 -29.76
CA VAL A 319 -13.81 -9.23 -29.58
C VAL A 319 -14.62 -8.58 -30.69
N GLY A 320 -14.18 -7.41 -31.18
CA GLY A 320 -14.79 -6.73 -32.32
C GLY A 320 -14.65 -7.53 -33.63
N ASP A 321 -13.49 -8.17 -33.87
CA ASP A 321 -13.25 -8.94 -35.11
C ASP A 321 -14.15 -10.17 -35.22
N VAL A 322 -14.53 -10.77 -34.09
CA VAL A 322 -15.39 -11.96 -34.04
C VAL A 322 -16.87 -11.63 -33.89
N TRP A 323 -17.23 -10.35 -33.81
CA TRP A 323 -18.61 -9.91 -33.67
C TRP A 323 -19.17 -9.45 -35.02
N ASP A 324 -20.21 -10.13 -35.50
CA ASP A 324 -20.90 -9.78 -36.73
C ASP A 324 -22.00 -8.74 -36.49
N GLN A 325 -21.70 -7.49 -36.84
CA GLN A 325 -22.62 -6.36 -36.77
C GLN A 325 -23.72 -6.41 -37.84
N ASN A 326 -23.56 -7.20 -38.90
CA ASN A 326 -24.52 -7.26 -40.02
C ASN A 326 -25.72 -8.17 -39.72
N SER A 327 -25.63 -9.00 -38.67
CA SER A 327 -26.76 -9.80 -38.19
C SER A 327 -27.76 -8.93 -37.41
N ARG A 328 -29.06 -9.08 -37.68
CA ARG A 328 -30.15 -8.24 -37.10
C ARG A 328 -30.17 -8.20 -35.56
N PHE A 329 -29.52 -9.15 -34.89
CA PHE A 329 -29.46 -9.23 -33.43
C PHE A 329 -28.01 -9.22 -32.87
N GLY A 330 -27.00 -9.07 -33.73
CA GLY A 330 -25.60 -9.31 -33.38
C GLY A 330 -25.31 -10.80 -33.22
N GLY A 331 -24.16 -11.26 -33.74
CA GLY A 331 -23.82 -12.68 -33.80
C GLY A 331 -22.33 -12.91 -33.63
N TRP A 332 -21.96 -14.04 -33.05
CA TRP A 332 -20.56 -14.44 -32.88
C TRP A 332 -20.08 -15.22 -34.11
N ASN A 333 -19.14 -14.66 -34.86
CA ASN A 333 -18.51 -15.29 -36.02
C ASN A 333 -17.19 -15.96 -35.63
N LEU A 334 -17.30 -17.13 -35.00
CA LEU A 334 -16.14 -17.92 -34.57
C LEU A 334 -15.68 -18.85 -35.69
N ARG A 335 -14.44 -18.69 -36.15
CA ARG A 335 -13.83 -19.54 -37.18
C ARG A 335 -12.90 -20.59 -36.54
N PHE A 336 -13.10 -21.85 -36.91
CA PHE A 336 -12.33 -23.00 -36.46
C PHE A 336 -11.65 -23.70 -37.63
N LEU A 337 -10.53 -24.38 -37.37
CA LEU A 337 -9.70 -25.03 -38.38
C LEU A 337 -10.38 -26.25 -39.04
N ARG A 338 -11.34 -26.87 -38.35
CA ARG A 338 -12.13 -28.02 -38.82
C ARG A 338 -13.52 -28.02 -38.20
N ALA A 339 -14.38 -28.89 -38.70
CA ALA A 339 -15.64 -29.23 -38.04
C ALA A 339 -15.39 -29.90 -36.67
N PHE A 340 -16.35 -29.75 -35.76
CA PHE A 340 -16.31 -30.34 -34.43
C PHE A 340 -16.67 -31.81 -34.45
N ASN A 341 -16.04 -32.58 -33.56
CA ASN A 341 -16.48 -33.93 -33.27
C ASN A 341 -17.64 -33.92 -32.26
N ASP A 342 -18.40 -35.01 -32.17
CA ASP A 342 -19.56 -35.11 -31.26
C ASP A 342 -19.21 -34.82 -29.79
N TRP A 343 -18.04 -35.28 -29.33
CA TRP A 343 -17.57 -35.02 -27.98
C TRP A 343 -17.14 -33.56 -27.74
N GLU A 344 -16.96 -32.73 -28.77
CA GLU A 344 -16.61 -31.30 -28.65
C GLU A 344 -17.87 -30.41 -28.62
N MET A 345 -19.02 -30.93 -29.08
CA MET A 345 -20.25 -30.16 -29.23
C MET A 345 -20.78 -29.58 -27.92
N HIS A 346 -20.60 -30.29 -26.80
CA HIS A 346 -21.00 -29.77 -25.48
C HIS A 346 -20.18 -28.52 -25.08
N LEU A 347 -18.89 -28.46 -25.41
CA LEU A 347 -18.04 -27.29 -25.14
C LEU A 347 -18.48 -26.08 -25.98
N VAL A 348 -18.90 -26.32 -27.22
CA VAL A 348 -19.41 -25.27 -28.11
C VAL A 348 -20.72 -24.70 -27.57
N ALA A 349 -21.64 -25.56 -27.12
CA ALA A 349 -22.89 -25.14 -26.50
C ALA A 349 -22.64 -24.28 -25.25
N ASP A 350 -21.73 -24.72 -24.37
CA ASP A 350 -21.33 -23.99 -23.17
C ASP A 350 -20.70 -22.63 -23.51
N LEU A 351 -19.84 -22.57 -24.53
CA LEU A 351 -19.24 -21.32 -25.00
C LEU A 351 -20.30 -20.35 -25.51
N LEU A 352 -21.21 -20.81 -26.37
CA LEU A 352 -22.30 -19.97 -26.91
C LEU A 352 -23.25 -19.48 -25.81
N GLN A 353 -23.53 -20.31 -24.81
CA GLN A 353 -24.33 -19.91 -23.66
C GLN A 353 -23.65 -18.78 -22.87
N VAL A 354 -22.35 -18.90 -22.61
CA VAL A 354 -21.57 -17.85 -21.93
C VAL A 354 -21.59 -16.54 -22.74
N LEU A 355 -21.39 -16.64 -24.05
CA LEU A 355 -21.38 -15.51 -24.98
C LEU A 355 -22.75 -14.88 -25.22
N SER A 356 -23.86 -15.62 -25.04
CA SER A 356 -25.22 -15.12 -25.25
C SER A 356 -25.59 -13.93 -24.36
N SER A 357 -24.93 -13.83 -23.20
CA SER A 357 -25.10 -12.74 -22.24
C SER A 357 -24.31 -11.47 -22.59
N GLN A 358 -23.48 -11.54 -23.63
CA GLN A 358 -22.53 -10.48 -24.00
C GLN A 358 -22.89 -9.85 -25.34
N ARG A 359 -22.67 -8.53 -25.45
CA ARG A 359 -22.87 -7.78 -26.69
C ARG A 359 -21.80 -6.71 -26.84
N VAL A 360 -21.32 -6.52 -28.07
CA VAL A 360 -20.50 -5.37 -28.44
C VAL A 360 -21.39 -4.13 -28.54
N ASN A 361 -20.92 -3.00 -28.03
CA ASN A 361 -21.62 -1.73 -28.03
C ASN A 361 -20.78 -0.62 -28.69
N VAL A 362 -21.31 0.60 -28.74
CA VAL A 362 -20.65 1.76 -29.37
C VAL A 362 -19.62 2.42 -28.43
N GLU A 363 -19.66 2.11 -27.14
CA GLU A 363 -18.74 2.71 -26.15
C GLU A 363 -17.32 2.15 -26.27
N GLU A 364 -16.34 2.89 -25.76
CA GLU A 364 -14.96 2.41 -25.73
C GLU A 364 -14.79 1.27 -24.71
N ASP A 365 -13.92 0.31 -25.03
CA ASP A 365 -13.55 -0.76 -24.12
C ASP A 365 -13.05 -0.21 -22.78
N SER A 366 -13.44 -0.87 -21.69
CA SER A 366 -13.15 -0.40 -20.33
C SER A 366 -12.59 -1.52 -19.46
N VAL A 367 -11.96 -1.12 -18.34
CA VAL A 367 -11.31 -2.03 -17.40
C VAL A 367 -11.93 -1.88 -16.02
N PHE A 368 -12.04 -3.00 -15.30
CA PHE A 368 -12.67 -3.17 -13.99
C PHE A 368 -11.73 -3.93 -13.06
N TRP A 369 -11.80 -3.62 -11.76
CA TRP A 369 -11.07 -4.33 -10.72
C TRP A 369 -11.93 -5.44 -10.09
N LYS A 370 -11.47 -6.70 -10.10
CA LYS A 370 -12.23 -7.91 -9.70
C LYS A 370 -12.99 -7.76 -8.37
N ASP A 371 -12.30 -7.32 -7.31
CA ASP A 371 -12.88 -7.26 -5.95
C ASP A 371 -13.57 -5.92 -5.59
N SER A 372 -14.00 -5.17 -6.61
CA SER A 372 -14.58 -3.84 -6.41
C SER A 372 -16.02 -3.74 -6.90
N LYS A 373 -16.95 -3.45 -5.97
CA LYS A 373 -18.37 -3.23 -6.27
C LYS A 373 -18.62 -2.16 -7.34
N ASN A 374 -17.74 -1.17 -7.45
CA ASN A 374 -17.82 -0.09 -8.44
C ASN A 374 -16.77 -0.22 -9.55
N GLY A 375 -16.08 -1.36 -9.63
CA GLY A 375 -15.00 -1.59 -10.60
C GLY A 375 -13.72 -0.78 -10.37
N GLN A 376 -13.65 0.09 -9.35
CA GLN A 376 -12.50 0.98 -9.16
C GLN A 376 -11.40 0.34 -8.32
N PHE A 377 -10.15 0.65 -8.67
CA PHE A 377 -8.99 0.30 -7.87
C PHE A 377 -8.99 1.02 -6.51
N GLY A 378 -8.94 0.24 -5.43
CA GLY A 378 -8.78 0.75 -4.07
C GLY A 378 -7.48 0.27 -3.44
N ALA A 379 -6.56 1.19 -3.13
CA ALA A 379 -5.24 0.84 -2.55
C ALA A 379 -5.35 0.02 -1.26
N LYS A 380 -6.37 0.28 -0.43
CA LYS A 380 -6.64 -0.51 0.79
C LYS A 380 -7.02 -1.96 0.46
N LYS A 381 -7.89 -2.18 -0.53
CA LYS A 381 -8.30 -3.52 -0.96
C LYS A 381 -7.14 -4.26 -1.63
N ALA A 382 -6.41 -3.59 -2.51
CA ALA A 382 -5.20 -4.13 -3.13
C ALA A 382 -4.16 -4.58 -2.08
N TYR A 383 -3.94 -3.77 -1.04
CA TYR A 383 -3.09 -4.16 0.09
C TYR A 383 -3.59 -5.42 0.80
N SER A 384 -4.90 -5.53 1.05
CA SER A 384 -5.48 -6.73 1.66
C SER A 384 -5.31 -7.99 0.81
N LEU A 385 -5.36 -7.88 -0.52
CA LEU A 385 -5.09 -8.98 -1.45
C LEU A 385 -3.62 -9.42 -1.39
N LEU A 386 -2.69 -8.47 -1.29
CA LEU A 386 -1.25 -8.77 -1.27
C LEU A 386 -0.77 -9.43 0.03
N ILE A 387 -1.56 -9.38 1.11
CA ILE A 387 -1.20 -9.93 2.43
C ILE A 387 -2.00 -11.21 2.71
N SER A 388 -2.40 -11.93 1.65
CA SER A 388 -3.06 -13.24 1.67
C SER A 388 -2.93 -13.95 3.02
N PRO A 389 -3.98 -13.90 3.84
CA PRO A 389 -3.91 -14.40 5.19
C PRO A 389 -4.42 -15.84 5.21
N ASN A 390 -3.52 -16.77 5.50
CA ASN A 390 -3.94 -18.09 5.95
C ASN A 390 -4.84 -17.92 7.18
N GLY A 391 -6.02 -18.54 7.08
CA GLY A 391 -7.14 -18.36 7.99
C GLY A 391 -6.82 -18.87 9.39
N THR A 392 -6.72 -17.96 10.34
CA THR A 392 -7.04 -18.25 11.73
C THR A 392 -7.99 -17.19 12.23
N SER A 393 -9.20 -17.63 12.61
CA SER A 393 -10.17 -16.78 13.29
C SER A 393 -9.57 -16.26 14.60
N PHE A 394 -9.71 -14.95 14.85
CA PHE A 394 -9.24 -14.30 16.07
C PHE A 394 -10.42 -13.56 16.73
N PRO A 395 -10.59 -13.63 18.07
CA PRO A 395 -11.75 -13.08 18.77
C PRO A 395 -11.63 -11.55 18.93
N LYS A 396 -11.75 -10.82 17.82
CA LYS A 396 -11.62 -9.36 17.81
C LYS A 396 -12.68 -8.69 18.70
N LYS A 397 -13.94 -9.13 18.61
CA LYS A 397 -15.08 -8.46 19.27
C LYS A 397 -15.00 -8.60 20.79
N GLU A 398 -14.39 -9.68 21.26
CA GLU A 398 -14.24 -10.04 22.66
C GLU A 398 -12.99 -9.40 23.28
N ILE A 399 -11.96 -9.10 22.49
CA ILE A 399 -10.76 -8.39 22.96
C ILE A 399 -10.93 -6.87 22.91
N TRP A 400 -11.38 -6.34 21.78
CA TRP A 400 -11.49 -4.90 21.54
C TRP A 400 -12.83 -4.35 22.04
N VAL A 401 -13.09 -4.50 23.34
CA VAL A 401 -14.34 -4.09 24.00
C VAL A 401 -14.36 -2.58 24.25
N GLU A 402 -15.47 -1.93 23.92
CA GLU A 402 -15.67 -0.51 24.18
C GLU A 402 -15.66 -0.21 25.69
N ARG A 403 -15.17 0.98 26.07
CA ARG A 403 -15.10 1.47 27.47
C ARG A 403 -14.14 0.70 28.39
N VAL A 404 -13.35 -0.24 27.86
CA VAL A 404 -12.25 -0.85 28.59
C VAL A 404 -10.95 -0.07 28.33
N PRO A 405 -10.16 0.26 29.37
CA PRO A 405 -8.88 0.95 29.18
C PRO A 405 -7.96 0.21 28.21
N THR A 406 -7.31 0.95 27.31
CA THR A 406 -6.49 0.37 26.22
C THR A 406 -5.35 -0.52 26.74
N LYS A 407 -4.83 -0.26 27.94
CA LYS A 407 -3.80 -1.11 28.57
C LYS A 407 -4.29 -2.54 28.83
N LEU A 408 -5.54 -2.71 29.29
CA LEU A 408 -6.15 -4.01 29.56
C LEU A 408 -6.39 -4.77 28.25
N VAL A 409 -6.97 -4.08 27.26
CA VAL A 409 -7.23 -4.62 25.92
C VAL A 409 -5.93 -5.10 25.25
N PHE A 410 -4.87 -4.29 25.35
CA PHE A 410 -3.57 -4.64 24.77
C PHE A 410 -2.94 -5.85 25.47
N PHE A 411 -3.01 -5.90 26.81
CA PHE A 411 -2.51 -7.05 27.55
C PHE A 411 -3.27 -8.33 27.21
N ALA A 412 -4.60 -8.29 27.15
CA ALA A 412 -5.40 -9.44 26.75
C ALA A 412 -5.09 -9.90 25.32
N TRP A 413 -4.84 -8.96 24.41
CA TRP A 413 -4.35 -9.27 23.06
C TRP A 413 -2.99 -9.99 23.08
N GLU A 414 -2.02 -9.53 23.89
CA GLU A 414 -0.73 -10.19 24.09
C GLU A 414 -0.90 -11.60 24.70
N ALA A 415 -1.76 -11.73 25.70
CA ALA A 415 -2.07 -12.99 26.37
C ALA A 415 -2.75 -14.00 25.42
N THR A 416 -3.61 -13.54 24.51
CA THR A 416 -4.26 -14.38 23.48
C THR A 416 -3.25 -14.98 22.51
N TRP A 417 -2.19 -14.25 22.18
CA TRP A 417 -1.05 -14.76 21.41
C TRP A 417 -0.09 -15.62 22.26
N GLY A 418 -0.34 -15.72 23.56
CA GLY A 418 0.53 -16.32 24.55
C GLY A 418 1.88 -15.61 24.68
N LYS A 419 1.92 -14.30 24.43
CA LYS A 419 3.12 -13.46 24.40
C LYS A 419 3.16 -12.46 25.56
N ALA A 420 3.03 -12.96 26.78
CA ALA A 420 3.35 -12.21 27.99
C ALA A 420 4.74 -12.62 28.52
N LEU A 421 5.34 -11.81 29.40
CA LEU A 421 6.65 -12.11 30.02
C LEU A 421 6.50 -13.06 31.22
N THR A 422 5.89 -14.22 31.00
CA THR A 422 5.83 -15.34 31.97
C THR A 422 7.20 -16.03 32.10
N LEU A 423 7.44 -16.72 33.21
CA LEU A 423 8.72 -17.40 33.45
C LEU A 423 9.04 -18.42 32.35
N ASP A 424 8.07 -19.20 31.86
CA ASP A 424 8.27 -20.11 30.72
C ASP A 424 8.78 -19.39 29.46
N ARG A 425 8.33 -18.14 29.24
CA ARG A 425 8.73 -17.32 28.10
C ARG A 425 10.10 -16.68 28.29
N LEU A 426 10.45 -16.34 29.53
CA LEU A 426 11.79 -15.85 29.88
C LEU A 426 12.83 -16.97 29.74
N GLN A 427 12.51 -18.19 30.20
CA GLN A 427 13.35 -19.38 30.01
C GLN A 427 13.58 -19.68 28.53
N LYS A 428 12.52 -19.66 27.70
CA LYS A 428 12.63 -19.80 26.24
C LYS A 428 13.47 -18.70 25.57
N ARG A 429 13.78 -17.61 26.28
CA ARG A 429 14.65 -16.51 25.84
C ARG A 429 16.07 -16.59 26.42
N GLY A 430 16.41 -17.68 27.10
CA GLY A 430 17.73 -17.95 27.65
C GLY A 430 17.93 -17.53 29.11
N TRP A 431 16.89 -17.09 29.82
CA TRP A 431 17.00 -16.74 31.24
C TRP A 431 16.97 -18.00 32.10
N GLN A 432 17.97 -18.16 32.96
CA GLN A 432 18.07 -19.27 33.91
C GLN A 432 17.34 -18.90 35.20
N LEU A 433 16.01 -19.09 35.21
CA LEU A 433 15.15 -18.83 36.37
C LEU A 433 14.35 -20.11 36.68
N PRO A 434 14.16 -20.48 37.96
CA PRO A 434 13.25 -21.57 38.31
C PRO A 434 11.82 -21.18 37.94
N ASN A 435 11.14 -22.00 37.13
CA ASN A 435 9.78 -21.71 36.67
C ASN A 435 8.75 -22.18 37.70
N ARG A 436 8.42 -21.31 38.65
CA ARG A 436 7.38 -21.56 39.65
C ARG A 436 6.44 -20.37 39.71
N CYS A 437 5.14 -20.61 39.63
CA CYS A 437 4.13 -19.56 39.62
C CYS A 437 4.22 -18.68 40.87
N PHE A 438 4.40 -17.37 40.69
CA PHE A 438 4.50 -16.40 41.80
C PHE A 438 3.21 -16.28 42.64
N LEU A 439 2.07 -16.74 42.12
CA LEU A 439 0.80 -16.69 42.84
C LEU A 439 0.56 -17.94 43.69
N CYS A 440 0.49 -19.13 43.06
CA CYS A 440 0.17 -20.35 43.80
C CYS A 440 1.40 -21.06 44.38
N GLY A 441 2.58 -20.87 43.79
CA GLY A 441 3.77 -21.62 44.15
C GLY A 441 3.67 -23.14 43.91
N CYS A 442 2.68 -23.67 43.19
CA CYS A 442 2.51 -25.12 43.04
C CYS A 442 2.88 -25.66 41.65
N GLU A 443 2.67 -24.86 40.61
CA GLU A 443 2.86 -25.27 39.21
C GLU A 443 3.81 -24.32 38.46
N GLU A 444 4.23 -24.74 37.27
CA GLU A 444 4.98 -23.91 36.35
C GLU A 444 4.18 -22.69 35.87
N GLU A 445 4.83 -21.53 35.84
CA GLU A 445 4.22 -20.32 35.34
C GLU A 445 4.21 -20.28 33.81
N ASN A 446 3.02 -20.47 33.25
CA ASN A 446 2.70 -20.10 31.87
C ASN A 446 1.45 -19.22 31.85
N ILE A 447 1.16 -18.58 30.71
CA ILE A 447 0.05 -17.61 30.61
C ILE A 447 -1.33 -18.24 30.86
N ASN A 448 -1.53 -19.50 30.48
CA ASN A 448 -2.81 -20.19 30.67
C ASN A 448 -2.98 -20.57 32.13
N HIS A 449 -1.95 -21.15 32.76
CA HIS A 449 -1.95 -21.41 34.19
C HIS A 449 -2.18 -20.11 34.96
N LEU A 450 -1.36 -19.08 34.72
CA LEU A 450 -1.42 -17.82 35.47
C LEU A 450 -2.81 -17.18 35.44
N LEU A 451 -3.43 -17.09 34.26
CA LEU A 451 -4.68 -16.34 34.08
C LEU A 451 -5.96 -17.17 34.29
N ILE A 452 -5.87 -18.50 34.24
CA ILE A 452 -7.04 -19.39 34.24
C ILE A 452 -6.94 -20.42 35.36
N HIS A 453 -5.90 -21.26 35.35
CA HIS A 453 -5.87 -22.49 36.15
C HIS A 453 -5.20 -22.33 37.52
N CYS A 454 -4.47 -21.23 37.75
CA CYS A 454 -3.86 -20.91 39.03
C CYS A 454 -4.93 -20.87 40.13
N THR A 455 -4.68 -21.53 41.26
CA THR A 455 -5.62 -21.60 42.40
C THR A 455 -6.10 -20.21 42.83
N VAL A 456 -5.19 -19.23 42.90
CA VAL A 456 -5.52 -17.83 43.23
C VAL A 456 -6.40 -17.18 42.16
N ALA A 457 -6.10 -17.39 40.88
CA ALA A 457 -6.90 -16.86 39.78
C ALA A 457 -8.28 -17.51 39.71
N ARG A 458 -8.38 -18.82 39.98
CA ARG A 458 -9.65 -19.58 40.00
C ARG A 458 -10.60 -19.05 41.07
N VAL A 459 -10.13 -18.78 42.28
CA VAL A 459 -10.96 -18.17 43.34
C VAL A 459 -11.54 -16.83 42.88
N LEU A 460 -10.73 -15.98 42.25
CA LEU A 460 -11.20 -14.70 41.70
C LEU A 460 -12.25 -14.90 40.59
N TRP A 461 -12.04 -15.88 39.71
CA TRP A 461 -13.01 -16.25 38.69
C TRP A 461 -14.33 -16.73 39.30
N GLU A 462 -14.29 -17.61 40.29
CA GLU A 462 -15.46 -18.16 40.98
C GLU A 462 -16.26 -17.07 41.71
N MET A 463 -15.58 -16.14 42.40
CA MET A 463 -16.24 -14.98 43.01
C MET A 463 -17.01 -14.15 41.97
N VAL A 464 -16.37 -13.81 40.86
CA VAL A 464 -16.98 -13.00 39.81
C VAL A 464 -18.11 -13.76 39.12
N LEU A 465 -17.93 -15.04 38.85
CA LEU A 465 -18.96 -15.90 38.24
C LEU A 465 -20.18 -16.07 39.17
N GLY A 466 -19.95 -16.19 40.48
CA GLY A 466 -20.99 -16.22 41.51
C GLY A 466 -21.87 -14.97 41.50
N LEU A 467 -21.31 -13.78 41.29
CA LEU A 467 -22.08 -12.53 41.15
C LEU A 467 -23.04 -12.53 39.96
N PHE A 468 -22.77 -13.34 38.94
CA PHE A 468 -23.64 -13.50 37.78
C PHE A 468 -24.49 -14.78 37.84
N GLY A 469 -24.33 -15.63 38.88
CA GLY A 469 -25.02 -16.91 39.01
C GLY A 469 -24.65 -17.91 37.92
N VAL A 470 -23.41 -17.86 37.42
CA VAL A 470 -22.94 -18.69 36.30
C VAL A 470 -21.94 -19.72 36.80
N GLN A 471 -22.08 -20.97 36.37
CA GLN A 471 -21.00 -21.95 36.45
C GLN A 471 -20.30 -22.03 35.10
N TRP A 472 -18.97 -21.96 35.09
CA TRP A 472 -18.18 -21.92 33.87
C TRP A 472 -17.09 -22.98 33.89
N VAL A 473 -16.99 -23.75 32.82
CA VAL A 473 -15.90 -24.69 32.61
C VAL A 473 -14.82 -23.99 31.78
N PHE A 474 -13.65 -23.80 32.36
CA PHE A 474 -12.57 -23.09 31.69
C PHE A 474 -11.82 -24.01 30.70
N PRO A 475 -11.68 -23.62 29.42
CA PRO A 475 -10.82 -24.32 28.47
C PRO A 475 -9.33 -24.14 28.81
N ASN A 476 -8.48 -24.90 28.12
CA ASN A 476 -7.04 -25.00 28.39
C ASN A 476 -6.23 -23.75 27.98
N SER A 477 -6.83 -22.83 27.23
CA SER A 477 -6.11 -21.66 26.72
C SER A 477 -6.87 -20.35 26.87
N VAL A 478 -6.12 -19.26 27.10
CA VAL A 478 -6.65 -17.88 27.15
C VAL A 478 -7.40 -17.54 25.87
N LYS A 479 -6.91 -18.00 24.72
CA LYS A 479 -7.57 -17.78 23.44
C LYS A 479 -8.95 -18.43 23.39
N GLU A 480 -9.08 -19.68 23.83
CA GLU A 480 -10.37 -20.38 23.87
C GLU A 480 -11.32 -19.79 24.90
N VAL A 481 -10.81 -19.34 26.06
CA VAL A 481 -11.62 -18.62 27.05
C VAL A 481 -12.27 -17.41 26.38
N ILE A 482 -11.48 -16.56 25.72
CA ILE A 482 -12.00 -15.36 25.06
C ILE A 482 -12.97 -15.71 23.93
N ILE A 483 -12.68 -16.73 23.11
CA ILE A 483 -13.57 -17.16 22.01
C ILE A 483 -14.91 -17.69 22.54
N SER A 484 -14.89 -18.44 23.64
CA SER A 484 -16.08 -19.03 24.26
C SER A 484 -16.87 -18.03 25.11
N TRP A 485 -16.28 -16.88 25.48
CA TRP A 485 -16.87 -15.86 26.36
C TRP A 485 -18.01 -15.05 25.72
N LYS A 486 -19.02 -15.75 25.22
CA LYS A 486 -20.20 -15.18 24.57
C LYS A 486 -21.31 -14.98 25.62
N GLY A 487 -21.65 -13.71 25.88
CA GLY A 487 -22.73 -13.34 26.82
C GLY A 487 -24.12 -13.44 26.20
N SER A 488 -24.49 -14.59 25.62
CA SER A 488 -25.83 -14.83 25.06
C SER A 488 -26.90 -14.92 26.17
N PHE A 489 -26.56 -15.55 27.29
CA PHE A 489 -27.40 -15.67 28.50
C PHE A 489 -27.49 -14.37 29.31
N VAL A 490 -26.57 -13.43 29.07
CA VAL A 490 -26.58 -12.13 29.75
C VAL A 490 -27.46 -11.15 28.97
N GLY A 491 -28.48 -10.61 29.61
CA GLY A 491 -29.38 -9.61 29.02
C GLY A 491 -28.63 -8.41 28.40
N LYS A 492 -29.25 -7.74 27.42
CA LYS A 492 -28.60 -6.68 26.60
C LYS A 492 -27.88 -5.60 27.43
N LYS A 493 -28.46 -5.21 28.58
CA LYS A 493 -27.88 -4.19 29.50
C LYS A 493 -26.56 -4.66 30.14
N ARG A 494 -26.48 -5.91 30.60
CA ARG A 494 -25.32 -6.46 31.32
C ARG A 494 -24.26 -7.06 30.39
N ARG A 495 -24.59 -7.30 29.12
CA ARG A 495 -23.68 -7.87 28.12
C ARG A 495 -22.36 -7.10 27.95
N LYS A 496 -22.39 -5.77 28.06
CA LYS A 496 -21.18 -4.94 27.97
C LYS A 496 -20.21 -5.21 29.11
N ILE A 497 -20.73 -5.26 30.35
CA ILE A 497 -19.96 -5.58 31.55
C ILE A 497 -19.43 -7.01 31.47
N TRP A 498 -20.27 -7.96 31.07
CA TRP A 498 -19.87 -9.37 30.90
C TRP A 498 -18.65 -9.53 29.98
N ARG A 499 -18.65 -8.83 28.84
CA ARG A 499 -17.54 -8.88 27.88
C ARG A 499 -16.24 -8.28 28.42
N SER A 500 -16.30 -7.33 29.35
CA SER A 500 -15.11 -6.73 29.92
C SER A 500 -14.47 -7.56 31.03
N ILE A 501 -15.23 -8.43 31.70
CA ILE A 501 -14.76 -9.20 32.87
C ILE A 501 -13.42 -9.90 32.65
N PRO A 502 -13.21 -10.69 31.56
CA PRO A 502 -11.93 -11.36 31.36
C PRO A 502 -10.76 -10.39 31.25
N LEU A 503 -10.97 -9.24 30.60
CA LEU A 503 -9.93 -8.23 30.40
C LEU A 503 -9.48 -7.61 31.74
N TYR A 504 -10.43 -7.38 32.65
CA TYR A 504 -10.13 -6.87 34.00
C TYR A 504 -9.46 -7.93 34.87
N ILE A 505 -9.99 -9.15 34.89
CA ILE A 505 -9.40 -10.25 35.68
C ILE A 505 -7.98 -10.53 35.21
N PHE A 506 -7.76 -10.68 33.90
CA PHE A 506 -6.42 -10.92 33.35
C PHE A 506 -5.43 -9.85 33.78
N TRP A 507 -5.83 -8.58 33.74
CA TRP A 507 -4.98 -7.49 34.16
C TRP A 507 -4.73 -7.45 35.66
N MET A 508 -5.74 -7.71 36.50
CA MET A 508 -5.58 -7.75 37.96
C MET A 508 -4.62 -8.86 38.39
N VAL A 509 -4.80 -10.06 37.85
CA VAL A 509 -3.92 -11.22 38.09
C VAL A 509 -2.49 -10.89 37.65
N TRP A 510 -2.31 -10.28 36.47
CA TRP A 510 -1.01 -9.87 35.98
C TRP A 510 -0.33 -8.81 36.87
N MET A 511 -1.09 -7.83 37.35
CA MET A 511 -0.59 -6.79 38.25
C MET A 511 -0.11 -7.36 39.59
N GLU A 512 -0.90 -8.23 40.22
CA GLU A 512 -0.51 -8.83 41.51
C GLU A 512 0.67 -9.77 41.35
N ARG A 513 0.70 -10.56 40.28
CA ARG A 513 1.87 -11.39 39.93
C ARG A 513 3.13 -10.53 39.82
N ASN A 514 3.09 -9.42 39.08
CA ASN A 514 4.25 -8.52 38.95
C ASN A 514 4.64 -7.90 40.30
N ARG A 515 3.66 -7.49 41.12
CA ARG A 515 3.93 -6.98 42.46
C ARG A 515 4.72 -7.98 43.29
N LEU A 516 4.34 -9.26 43.27
CA LEU A 516 5.05 -10.32 44.00
C LEU A 516 6.44 -10.60 43.40
N ALA A 517 6.54 -10.66 42.07
CA ALA A 517 7.81 -10.91 41.38
C ALA A 517 8.88 -9.83 41.66
N PHE A 518 8.47 -8.57 41.86
CA PHE A 518 9.38 -7.42 42.02
C PHE A 518 9.40 -6.82 43.44
N ARG A 519 8.76 -7.47 44.43
CA ARG A 519 8.65 -6.97 45.82
C ARG A 519 9.99 -6.75 46.54
N GLY A 520 11.12 -7.24 46.00
CA GLY A 520 12.47 -7.08 46.55
C GLY A 520 13.31 -5.92 45.97
N GLY A 521 12.80 -5.14 45.00
CA GLY A 521 13.54 -4.05 44.35
C GLY A 521 13.12 -2.62 44.77
N GLY A 522 12.35 -2.49 45.85
CA GLY A 522 11.69 -1.25 46.24
C GLY A 522 12.53 -0.37 47.18
N GLY A 523 13.59 0.24 46.65
CA GLY A 523 14.37 1.28 47.33
C GLY A 523 14.72 2.43 46.38
N GLY A 524 13.73 2.98 45.69
CA GLY A 524 13.86 4.23 44.93
C GLY A 524 13.29 4.20 43.51
N GLY A 525 12.15 4.88 43.32
CA GLY A 525 11.69 5.35 42.01
C GLY A 525 10.77 4.39 41.24
N GLY A 526 9.53 4.84 41.02
CA GLY A 526 8.53 4.10 40.25
C GLY A 526 8.98 3.74 38.83
N GLY A 527 9.02 2.44 38.54
CA GLY A 527 9.29 1.87 37.22
C GLY A 527 9.80 0.44 37.34
N GLY A 528 9.05 -0.53 36.84
CA GLY A 528 9.44 -1.95 36.94
C GLY A 528 8.49 -2.92 36.23
N CYS A 529 8.48 -2.84 34.89
CA CYS A 529 8.22 -3.88 33.86
C CYS A 529 7.49 -3.37 32.60
#